data_AF-A0A920QJG8-F1
#
_entry.id   AF-A0A920QJG8-F1
#
_cell.length_a   1.000
_cell.length_b   1.000
_cell.length_c   1.000
_cell.angle_alpha   90.00
_cell.angle_beta   90.00
_cell.angle_gamma   90.00
#
_symmetry.space_group_name_H-M   'P 1'
#
loop_
_entity.id
_entity.type
_entity.pdbx_description
1 polymer ?
#
loop_
_entity_poly.entity_id
_entity_poly.type
_entity_poly.pdbx_seq_one_letter_code
_entity_poly.pdbx_strand_id
1 'polypeptide(L)'
;MAIAFGKSFDTARDKGGLLDWGDHEARTLEDMGYPNWVVEKGLCPGLPNWEALKSPACAKNFATPDSGGKGRWLEGPQSWHQDLMPQRLEALGLGDLWTVKFAGVLMRYGQNW
;
A
#
# COMPACT_ATOMS: atom_id res chain seq x y z
N MET A 1 5.14 12.12 -5.14
CA MET A 1 4.58 11.59 -3.88
C MET A 1 3.07 11.57 -4.03
N ALA A 2 2.39 10.44 -3.83
CA ALA A 2 0.93 10.35 -3.96
C ALA A 2 0.34 10.16 -2.56
N ILE A 3 -0.35 11.19 -2.09
CA ILE A 3 -1.12 11.22 -0.83
C ILE A 3 -2.55 10.81 -1.19
N ALA A 4 -3.22 10.01 -0.36
CA ALA A 4 -4.52 9.39 -0.67
C ALA A 4 -5.53 10.36 -1.32
N PHE A 5 -5.62 11.58 -0.79
CA PHE A 5 -6.63 12.56 -1.20
C PHE A 5 -6.10 13.75 -2.01
N GLY A 6 -4.80 13.81 -2.32
CA GLY A 6 -4.18 14.97 -2.96
C GLY A 6 -4.82 15.34 -4.30
N LYS A 7 -4.93 14.36 -5.21
CA LYS A 7 -5.51 14.58 -6.55
C LYS A 7 -6.98 15.01 -6.50
N SER A 8 -7.79 14.40 -5.62
CA SER A 8 -9.20 14.76 -5.47
C SER A 8 -9.38 16.14 -4.85
N PHE A 9 -8.52 16.50 -3.89
CA PHE A 9 -8.50 17.82 -3.27
C PHE A 9 -8.16 18.90 -4.31
N ASP A 10 -7.05 18.73 -5.04
CA ASP A 10 -6.61 19.68 -6.08
C ASP A 10 -7.70 19.86 -7.14
N THR A 11 -8.31 18.77 -7.61
CA THR A 11 -9.38 18.82 -8.61
C THR A 11 -10.60 19.62 -8.13
N ALA A 12 -10.99 19.49 -6.86
CA ALA A 12 -12.13 20.21 -6.31
C ALA A 12 -11.80 21.69 -6.07
N ARG A 13 -10.56 22.00 -5.66
CA ARG A 13 -10.06 23.37 -5.53
C ARG A 13 -10.07 24.09 -6.87
N ASP A 14 -9.51 23.46 -7.89
CA ASP A 14 -9.33 24.08 -9.22
C ASP A 14 -10.67 24.32 -9.93
N LYS A 15 -11.72 23.56 -9.58
CA LYS A 15 -13.10 23.80 -10.02
C LYS A 15 -13.83 24.90 -9.23
N GLY A 16 -13.18 25.51 -8.24
CA GLY A 16 -13.78 26.51 -7.36
C GLY A 16 -14.74 25.95 -6.31
N GLY A 17 -14.69 24.63 -6.04
CA GLY A 17 -15.60 23.96 -5.11
C GLY A 17 -15.16 23.98 -3.65
N LEU A 18 -13.90 24.34 -3.37
CA LEU A 18 -13.35 24.47 -2.02
C LEU A 18 -12.25 25.53 -1.97
N LEU A 19 -11.93 25.96 -0.75
CA LEU A 19 -10.79 26.82 -0.48
C LEU A 19 -9.71 26.04 0.29
N ASP A 20 -8.46 26.30 -0.08
CA ASP A 20 -7.27 25.78 0.59
C ASP A 20 -6.85 26.76 1.70
N TRP A 21 -6.84 26.29 2.95
CA TRP A 21 -6.57 27.12 4.13
C TRP A 21 -5.11 27.04 4.61
N GLY A 22 -4.24 26.50 3.77
CA GLY A 22 -2.82 26.36 4.04
C GLY A 22 -2.46 25.06 4.78
N ASP A 23 -1.16 24.87 4.95
CA ASP A 23 -0.59 23.65 5.50
C ASP A 23 -0.32 23.75 7.00
N HIS A 24 -0.49 22.63 7.71
CA HIS A 24 0.10 22.46 9.04
C HIS A 24 1.63 22.36 8.95
N GLU A 25 2.34 22.66 10.04
CA GLU A 25 3.78 22.38 10.14
C GLU A 25 4.12 20.88 10.08
N ALA A 26 3.12 20.02 10.30
CA ALA A 26 3.26 18.57 10.27
C ALA A 26 3.61 18.06 8.86
N ARG A 27 4.60 17.16 8.78
CA ARG A 27 4.96 16.47 7.55
C ARG A 27 4.26 15.12 7.47
N THR A 28 3.73 14.81 6.30
CA THR A 28 3.03 13.55 6.04
C THR A 28 3.91 12.61 5.21
N LEU A 29 3.78 11.31 5.49
CA LEU A 29 4.34 10.23 4.69
C LEU A 29 3.29 9.12 4.64
N GLU A 30 2.80 8.84 3.45
CA GLU A 30 1.90 7.72 3.16
C GLU A 30 2.64 6.75 2.25
N ASP A 31 3.04 5.61 2.81
CA ASP A 31 3.75 4.59 2.07
C ASP A 31 3.64 3.25 2.80
N MET A 32 4.33 2.24 2.27
CA MET A 32 4.47 0.98 2.97
C MET A 32 5.28 1.08 4.24
N GLY A 33 4.58 0.84 5.36
CA GLY A 33 5.19 0.57 6.64
C GLY A 33 5.39 -0.93 6.88
N TYR A 34 6.43 -1.25 7.63
CA TYR A 34 6.60 -2.54 8.28
C TYR A 34 7.05 -2.30 9.73
N PRO A 35 6.68 -3.18 10.67
CA PRO A 35 7.10 -3.00 12.06
C PRO A 35 8.59 -3.36 12.25
N ASN A 36 9.27 -2.67 13.17
CA ASN A 36 10.72 -2.80 13.39
C ASN A 36 11.19 -4.24 13.58
N TRP A 37 10.39 -5.10 14.21
CA TRP A 37 10.74 -6.49 14.45
C TRP A 37 10.98 -7.32 13.18
N VAL A 38 10.50 -6.87 12.01
CA VAL A 38 10.82 -7.49 10.71
C VAL A 38 12.32 -7.42 10.44
N VAL A 39 12.93 -6.28 10.74
CA VAL A 39 14.37 -6.06 10.58
C VAL A 39 15.13 -6.70 11.74
N GLU A 40 14.67 -6.52 12.98
CA GLU A 40 15.34 -7.06 14.18
C GLU A 40 15.43 -8.60 14.14
N LYS A 41 14.41 -9.28 13.59
CA LYS A 41 14.38 -10.73 13.42
C LYS A 41 14.96 -11.22 12.10
N GLY A 42 15.46 -10.32 11.25
CA GLY A 42 16.07 -10.66 9.96
C GLY A 42 15.12 -11.33 8.97
N LEU A 43 13.82 -11.01 9.00
CA LEU A 43 12.81 -11.68 8.18
C LEU A 43 12.82 -11.19 6.72
N CYS A 44 13.28 -9.98 6.48
CA CYS A 44 13.48 -9.48 5.12
C CYS A 44 14.78 -8.68 5.07
N PRO A 45 15.94 -9.37 4.99
CA PRO A 45 17.23 -8.71 4.87
C PRO A 45 17.28 -7.79 3.64
N GLY A 46 17.80 -6.58 3.81
CA GLY A 46 17.88 -5.56 2.75
C GLY A 46 16.84 -4.44 2.85
N LEU A 47 15.79 -4.61 3.67
CA LEU A 47 14.94 -3.48 4.05
C LEU A 47 15.77 -2.39 4.76
N PRO A 48 15.47 -1.09 4.55
CA PRO A 48 14.29 -0.52 3.88
C PRO A 48 14.38 -0.38 2.35
N ASN A 49 15.43 -0.89 1.69
CA ASN A 49 15.46 -0.86 0.22
C ASN A 49 14.31 -1.74 -0.33
N TRP A 50 13.40 -1.13 -1.10
CA TRP A 50 12.24 -1.82 -1.67
C TRP A 50 12.62 -3.03 -2.54
N GLU A 51 13.81 -3.04 -3.12
CA GLU A 51 14.29 -4.17 -3.92
C GLU A 51 14.42 -5.47 -3.10
N ALA A 52 14.53 -5.39 -1.78
CA ALA A 52 14.47 -6.55 -0.90
C ALA A 52 13.14 -7.33 -1.04
N LEU A 53 12.06 -6.65 -1.43
CA LEU A 53 10.76 -7.27 -1.69
C LEU A 53 10.78 -8.20 -2.91
N LYS A 54 11.76 -8.07 -3.82
CA LYS A 54 11.93 -9.01 -4.95
C LYS A 54 12.40 -10.41 -4.49
N SER A 55 12.79 -10.57 -3.22
CA SER A 55 13.19 -11.87 -2.66
C SER A 55 11.97 -12.74 -2.35
N PRO A 56 11.86 -13.97 -2.91
CA PRO A 56 10.80 -14.90 -2.56
C PRO A 56 10.82 -15.28 -1.06
N ALA A 57 11.99 -15.33 -0.45
CA ALA A 57 12.13 -15.61 0.98
C ALA A 57 11.56 -14.47 1.83
N CYS A 58 11.73 -13.21 1.40
CA CYS A 58 11.07 -12.07 2.04
C CYS A 58 9.56 -12.17 1.90
N ALA A 59 9.04 -12.34 0.67
CA ALA A 59 7.60 -12.45 0.42
C ALA A 59 6.93 -13.56 1.23
N LYS A 60 7.58 -14.73 1.35
CA LYS A 60 7.09 -15.86 2.14
C LYS A 60 6.84 -15.52 3.61
N ASN A 61 7.63 -14.63 4.21
CA ASN A 61 7.44 -14.23 5.61
C ASN A 61 6.18 -13.37 5.83
N PHE A 62 5.58 -12.85 4.75
CA PHE A 62 4.34 -12.07 4.78
C PHE A 62 3.15 -12.81 4.16
N ALA A 63 3.30 -14.10 3.82
CA ALA A 63 2.19 -14.88 3.29
C ALA A 63 1.13 -15.14 4.36
N THR A 64 -0.14 -15.09 3.95
CA THR A 64 -1.29 -15.38 4.81
C THR A 64 -2.14 -16.51 4.20
N PRO A 65 -3.01 -17.16 4.98
CA PRO A 65 -3.77 -18.33 4.48
C PRO A 65 -4.57 -18.07 3.20
N ASP A 66 -4.97 -16.81 3.00
CA ASP A 66 -5.79 -16.32 1.89
C ASP A 66 -5.00 -15.64 0.77
N SER A 67 -3.67 -15.58 0.84
CA SER A 67 -2.84 -14.90 -0.17
C SER A 67 -2.37 -15.81 -1.31
N GLY A 68 -2.78 -17.08 -1.33
CA GLY A 68 -2.36 -18.05 -2.36
C GLY A 68 -0.85 -18.31 -2.36
N GLY A 69 -0.17 -18.14 -1.21
CA GLY A 69 1.27 -18.29 -1.08
C GLY A 69 2.10 -17.03 -1.41
N LYS A 70 1.46 -15.96 -1.90
CA LYS A 70 2.11 -14.66 -2.09
C LYS A 70 2.27 -13.91 -0.77
N GLY A 71 3.26 -13.03 -0.66
CA GLY A 71 3.34 -12.06 0.43
C GLY A 71 2.14 -11.10 0.37
N ARG A 72 1.51 -10.83 1.52
CA ARG A 72 0.36 -9.92 1.59
C ARG A 72 0.81 -8.51 1.95
N TRP A 73 0.56 -7.56 1.05
CA TRP A 73 0.51 -6.13 1.35
C TRP A 73 -0.88 -5.80 1.87
N LEU A 74 -1.01 -5.49 3.15
CA LEU A 74 -2.27 -5.05 3.73
C LEU A 74 -2.38 -3.53 3.60
N GLU A 75 -3.15 -3.08 2.61
CA GLU A 75 -3.41 -1.67 2.35
C GLU A 75 -4.56 -1.16 3.24
N GLY A 76 -4.67 0.16 3.40
CA GLY A 76 -5.85 0.77 4.02
C GLY A 76 -7.15 0.49 3.25
N PRO A 77 -8.27 1.14 3.62
CA PRO A 77 -9.49 1.12 2.83
C PRO A 77 -9.24 1.52 1.37
N GLN A 78 -9.92 0.85 0.43
CA GLN A 78 -9.75 1.13 -1.01
C GLN A 78 -10.05 2.59 -1.38
N SER A 79 -10.85 3.30 -0.58
CA SER A 79 -11.13 4.73 -0.79
C SER A 79 -9.93 5.65 -0.57
N TRP A 80 -8.84 5.19 0.04
CA TRP A 80 -7.65 6.01 0.28
C TRP A 80 -6.79 6.12 -0.98
N HIS A 81 -6.13 5.03 -1.36
CA HIS A 81 -5.20 5.01 -2.48
C HIS A 81 -5.81 4.46 -3.77
N GLN A 82 -7.10 4.11 -3.78
CA GLN A 82 -7.78 3.50 -4.93
C GLN A 82 -6.95 2.32 -5.45
N ASP A 83 -6.67 2.28 -6.76
CA ASP A 83 -5.93 1.19 -7.39
C ASP A 83 -4.41 1.46 -7.46
N LEU A 84 -3.91 2.50 -6.78
CA LEU A 84 -2.51 2.92 -6.86
C LEU A 84 -1.55 1.84 -6.36
N MET A 85 -1.84 1.18 -5.24
CA MET A 85 -0.91 0.18 -4.68
C MET A 85 -0.85 -1.12 -5.50
N PRO A 86 -1.98 -1.67 -5.99
CA PRO A 86 -1.94 -2.74 -6.99
C PRO A 86 -1.13 -2.36 -8.24
N GLN A 87 -1.36 -1.16 -8.80
CA GLN A 87 -0.60 -0.69 -9.97
C GLN A 87 0.89 -0.54 -9.69
N ARG A 88 1.25 -0.02 -8.51
CA ARG A 88 2.65 0.11 -8.08
C ARG A 88 3.32 -1.26 -7.97
N LEU A 89 2.64 -2.24 -7.37
CA LEU A 89 3.13 -3.59 -7.21
C LEU A 89 3.45 -4.22 -8.57
N GLU A 90 2.53 -4.11 -9.54
CA GLU A 90 2.76 -4.58 -10.92
C GLU A 90 3.89 -3.83 -11.61
N ALA A 91 3.90 -2.49 -11.53
CA ALA A 91 4.93 -1.66 -12.17
C ALA A 91 6.35 -1.92 -11.63
N LEU A 92 6.46 -2.36 -10.38
CA LEU A 92 7.73 -2.73 -9.75
C LEU A 92 8.15 -4.19 -10.03
N GLY A 93 7.34 -4.95 -10.78
CA GLY A 93 7.60 -6.36 -11.07
C GLY A 93 7.45 -7.28 -9.86
N LEU A 94 6.60 -6.90 -8.90
CA LEU A 94 6.36 -7.66 -7.67
C LEU A 94 5.12 -8.57 -7.75
N GLY A 95 4.37 -8.52 -8.86
CA GLY A 95 3.08 -9.17 -9.09
C GLY A 95 3.07 -10.68 -8.83
N ASP A 96 4.17 -11.35 -9.15
CA ASP A 96 4.29 -12.80 -8.96
C ASP A 96 4.46 -13.20 -7.48
N LEU A 97 5.07 -12.32 -6.68
CA LEU A 97 5.44 -12.61 -5.29
C LEU A 97 4.49 -11.99 -4.27
N TRP A 98 3.80 -10.92 -4.63
CA TRP A 98 2.99 -10.14 -3.69
C TRP A 98 1.57 -9.93 -4.20
N THR A 99 0.65 -9.73 -3.26
CA THR A 99 -0.73 -9.32 -3.55
C THR A 99 -1.16 -8.22 -2.60
N VAL A 100 -1.94 -7.26 -3.10
CA VAL A 100 -2.55 -6.21 -2.27
C VAL A 100 -3.90 -6.70 -1.78
N LYS A 101 -4.14 -6.56 -0.47
CA LYS A 101 -5.44 -6.74 0.14
C LYS A 101 -5.83 -5.47 0.89
N PHE A 102 -7.01 -4.93 0.61
CA PHE A 102 -7.51 -3.73 1.28
C PHE A 102 -8.14 -4.06 2.63
N ALA A 103 -7.96 -3.19 3.61
CA ALA A 103 -8.60 -3.30 4.91
C ALA A 103 -10.08 -2.84 4.84
N GLY A 104 -10.92 -3.37 5.72
CA GLY A 104 -12.29 -2.89 5.91
C GLY A 104 -13.29 -3.19 4.78
N VAL A 105 -12.88 -3.91 3.73
CA VAL A 105 -13.82 -4.49 2.78
C VAL A 105 -14.58 -5.61 3.50
N LEU A 106 -15.79 -5.30 3.97
CA LEU A 106 -16.79 -6.34 4.24
C LEU A 106 -16.86 -7.20 2.98
N MET A 107 -16.87 -8.53 3.12
CA MET A 107 -17.18 -9.42 2.01
C MET A 107 -18.42 -8.88 1.31
N ARG A 108 -18.26 -8.26 0.14
CA ARG A 108 -19.39 -8.06 -0.76
C ARG A 108 -19.83 -9.47 -1.09
N TYR A 109 -21.03 -9.83 -0.67
CA TYR A 109 -21.71 -11.05 -1.11
C TYR A 109 -21.50 -11.18 -2.63
N GLY A 110 -20.70 -12.16 -3.06
CA GLY A 110 -20.58 -12.54 -4.48
C GLY A 110 -19.43 -11.94 -5.30
N GLN A 111 -18.37 -11.39 -4.71
CA GLN A 111 -17.13 -11.11 -5.45
C GLN A 111 -15.96 -11.80 -4.72
N ASN A 112 -15.66 -13.02 -5.16
CA ASN A 112 -14.33 -13.59 -4.95
C ASN A 112 -13.39 -12.88 -5.94
N TRP A 113 -12.13 -12.72 -5.52
CA TRP A 113 -11.03 -11.94 -6.11
C TRP A 113 -11.02 -10.48 -5.67
#